data_AF-A0A9N9HGI8-F1
#
_entry.id   AF-A0A9N9HGI8-F1
#
_cell.length_a   1.000
_cell.length_b   1.000
_cell.length_c   1.000
_cell.angle_alpha   90.00
_cell.angle_beta   90.00
_cell.angle_gamma   90.00
#
_symmetry.space_group_name_H-M   'P 1'
#
loop_
_entity.id
_entity.type
_entity.pdbx_description
1 polymer ?
#
loop_
_entity_poly.entity_id
_entity_poly.type
_entity_poly.pdbx_seq_one_letter_code
_entity_poly.pdbx_strand_id
1 'polypeptide(L)'
;NAKMTNITLNCFIIPTGSFSGISPRSASFEITILRSTDVAVLQTQIQNYINQLPSPFNDVDIFLRAYHPGPVKYRVMKEQSPISQYFNGDLPNVFHILVQEDR
;
A
#
# COMPACT_ATOMS: atom_id res chain seq x y z
N ASN A 1 20.01 4.05 9.97
CA ASN A 1 20.26 2.68 9.49
C ASN A 1 18.94 1.95 9.34
N ALA A 2 18.31 2.00 8.17
CA ALA A 2 17.19 1.13 7.87
C ALA A 2 17.73 -0.29 7.84
N LYS A 3 17.44 -1.10 8.86
CA LYS A 3 17.85 -2.51 8.88
C LYS A 3 17.33 -3.18 7.60
N MET A 4 18.16 -3.99 6.94
CA MET A 4 17.79 -4.92 5.85
C MET A 4 16.84 -5.99 6.40
N THR A 5 15.66 -5.56 6.83
CA THR A 5 14.65 -6.35 7.50
C THR A 5 13.40 -6.29 6.65
N ASN A 6 12.83 -7.46 6.42
CA ASN A 6 11.53 -7.55 5.77
C ASN A 6 10.46 -6.97 6.70
N ILE A 7 9.42 -6.41 6.09
CA ILE A 7 8.22 -5.94 6.75
C ILE A 7 7.02 -6.49 5.97
N THR A 8 6.04 -7.00 6.70
CA THR A 8 4.77 -7.45 6.12
C THR A 8 3.73 -6.34 6.33
N LEU A 9 3.16 -5.86 5.24
CA LEU A 9 2.29 -4.70 5.18
C LEU A 9 0.87 -5.13 4.79
N ASN A 10 -0.08 -4.94 5.70
CA ASN A 10 -1.50 -5.09 5.44
C ASN A 10 -1.97 -3.92 4.55
N CYS A 11 -2.38 -4.22 3.34
CA CYS A 11 -2.82 -3.28 2.34
C CYS A 11 -4.35 -3.34 2.20
N PHE A 12 -4.98 -2.20 1.97
CA PHE A 12 -6.40 -2.08 1.70
C PHE A 12 -6.67 -1.19 0.50
N ILE A 13 -7.34 -1.73 -0.52
CA ILE A 13 -7.84 -0.98 -1.67
C ILE A 13 -9.15 -0.31 -1.28
N ILE A 14 -9.20 1.01 -1.37
CA ILE A 14 -10.43 1.75 -1.09
C ILE A 14 -11.44 1.49 -2.23
N PRO A 15 -12.66 0.99 -1.94
CA PRO A 15 -13.64 0.60 -2.95
C PRO A 15 -14.37 1.83 -3.52
N THR A 16 -13.63 2.74 -4.13
CA THR A 16 -14.12 3.98 -4.74
C THR A 16 -13.60 4.11 -6.17
N GLY A 17 -14.34 4.81 -7.03
CA GLY A 17 -13.91 5.04 -8.41
C GLY A 17 -13.79 3.75 -9.20
N SER A 18 -12.67 3.55 -9.89
CA SER A 18 -12.41 2.31 -10.65
C SER A 18 -12.41 1.05 -9.79
N PHE A 19 -12.19 1.16 -8.47
CA PHE A 19 -12.30 0.04 -7.53
C PHE A 19 -13.70 -0.17 -6.98
N SER A 20 -14.71 0.56 -7.46
CA SER A 20 -16.09 0.35 -7.06
C SER A 20 -16.55 -1.08 -7.36
N GLY A 21 -17.10 -1.76 -6.35
CA GLY A 21 -17.54 -3.15 -6.47
C GLY A 21 -16.46 -4.21 -6.26
N ILE A 22 -15.23 -3.82 -5.90
CA ILE A 22 -14.20 -4.79 -5.49
C ILE A 22 -14.70 -5.61 -4.28
N SER A 23 -14.48 -6.92 -4.33
CA SER A 23 -14.89 -7.80 -3.22
C SER A 23 -14.04 -7.52 -1.98
N PRO A 24 -14.59 -7.64 -0.75
CA PRO A 24 -13.81 -7.46 0.48
C PRO A 24 -12.57 -8.36 0.56
N ARG A 25 -12.63 -9.56 -0.03
CA ARG A 25 -11.53 -10.53 -0.08
C ARG A 25 -10.40 -10.07 -1.01
N SER A 26 -10.73 -9.37 -2.10
CA SER A 26 -9.75 -8.82 -3.04
C SER A 26 -9.23 -7.46 -2.59
N ALA A 27 -10.01 -6.72 -1.79
CA ALA A 27 -9.65 -5.40 -1.31
C ALA A 27 -8.58 -5.44 -0.22
N SER A 28 -8.41 -6.56 0.49
CA SER A 28 -7.47 -6.70 1.60
C SER A 28 -6.42 -7.76 1.28
N PHE A 29 -5.14 -7.42 1.38
CA PHE A 29 -4.04 -8.35 1.11
C PHE A 29 -2.77 -7.94 1.86
N GLU A 30 -1.78 -8.82 1.88
CA GLU A 30 -0.49 -8.59 2.54
C GLU A 30 0.64 -8.55 1.52
N ILE A 31 1.60 -7.65 1.72
CA ILE A 31 2.85 -7.60 0.96
C ILE A 31 4.03 -7.70 1.92
N THR A 32 4.98 -8.58 1.61
CA THR A 32 6.27 -8.64 2.32
C THR A 32 7.36 -8.03 1.46
N ILE A 33 8.03 -7.00 1.99
CA ILE A 33 9.07 -6.24 1.27
C ILE A 33 10.16 -5.76 2.23
N LEU A 34 11.35 -5.42 1.72
CA LEU A 34 12.42 -4.86 2.55
C LEU A 34 12.12 -3.41 2.95
N ARG A 35 12.34 -3.07 4.23
CA ARG A 35 12.15 -1.70 4.74
C ARG A 35 13.05 -0.65 4.08
N SER A 36 14.20 -1.07 3.56
CA SER A 36 15.15 -0.19 2.86
C SER A 36 14.76 0.09 1.41
N THR A 37 13.74 -0.60 0.89
CA THR A 37 13.29 -0.43 -0.49
C THR A 37 12.46 0.85 -0.62
N ASP A 38 12.54 1.46 -1.81
CA ASP A 38 11.76 2.64 -2.17
C ASP A 38 10.28 2.31 -2.34
N VAL A 39 9.43 3.30 -2.05
CA VAL A 39 7.98 3.20 -2.21
C VAL A 39 7.59 2.89 -3.65
N ALA A 40 8.36 3.32 -4.66
CA ALA A 40 8.13 3.00 -6.06
C ALA A 40 8.03 1.47 -6.30
N VAL A 41 8.92 0.70 -5.69
CA VAL A 41 8.94 -0.78 -5.85
C VAL A 41 7.72 -1.40 -5.16
N LEU A 42 7.34 -0.88 -3.99
CA LEU A 42 6.10 -1.28 -3.30
C LEU A 42 4.86 -0.98 -4.15
N GLN A 43 4.81 0.19 -4.78
CA GLN A 43 3.73 0.59 -5.67
C GLN A 43 3.65 -0.33 -6.89
N THR A 44 4.79 -0.68 -7.50
CA THR A 44 4.83 -1.68 -8.58
C THR A 44 4.31 -3.05 -8.13
N GLN A 45 4.66 -3.52 -6.93
CA GLN A 45 4.14 -4.80 -6.41
C GLN A 45 2.62 -4.76 -6.17
N ILE A 46 2.11 -3.65 -5.62
CA ILE A 46 0.67 -3.44 -5.44
C ILE A 46 -0.05 -3.37 -6.80
N GLN A 47 0.51 -2.63 -7.76
CA GLN A 47 -0.05 -2.53 -9.10
C GLN A 47 -0.11 -3.90 -9.79
N ASN A 48 0.94 -4.70 -9.65
CA ASN A 48 0.97 -6.06 -10.19
C ASN A 48 -0.11 -6.96 -9.57
N TYR A 49 -0.36 -6.83 -8.26
CA TYR A 49 -1.47 -7.53 -7.61
C TYR A 49 -2.82 -7.08 -8.18
N ILE A 50 -3.04 -5.78 -8.32
CA ILE A 50 -4.28 -5.21 -8.85
C ILE A 50 -4.53 -5.67 -10.29
N ASN A 51 -3.50 -5.68 -11.14
CA ASN A 51 -3.60 -6.13 -12.53
C ASN A 51 -3.93 -7.63 -12.67
N GLN A 52 -3.77 -8.43 -11.60
CA GLN A 52 -4.18 -9.84 -11.58
C GLN A 52 -5.63 -10.03 -11.11
N LEU A 53 -6.28 -8.97 -10.62
CA LEU A 53 -7.69 -9.04 -10.25
C LEU A 53 -8.56 -9.18 -11.52
N PRO A 54 -9.71 -9.86 -11.42
CA PRO A 54 -10.67 -9.90 -12.52
C PRO A 54 -11.09 -8.48 -12.94
N SER A 55 -11.33 -8.29 -14.24
CA SER A 55 -11.87 -7.05 -14.81
C SER A 55 -13.04 -6.51 -13.95
N PRO A 56 -13.17 -5.18 -13.75
CA PRO A 56 -12.52 -4.08 -14.49
C PRO A 56 -11.36 -3.39 -13.77
N PHE A 57 -10.72 -4.04 -12.80
CA PHE A 57 -9.71 -3.38 -11.93
C PHE A 57 -8.31 -3.26 -12.55
N ASN A 58 -8.11 -3.73 -13.78
CA ASN A 58 -6.83 -3.64 -14.48
C ASN A 58 -6.57 -2.20 -14.99
N ASP A 59 -5.30 -1.82 -15.07
CA ASP A 59 -4.87 -0.53 -15.64
C ASP A 59 -5.38 0.72 -14.90
N VAL A 60 -5.54 0.60 -13.58
CA VAL A 60 -5.91 1.71 -12.70
C VAL A 60 -4.63 2.28 -12.08
N ASP A 61 -4.36 3.56 -12.30
CA ASP A 61 -3.28 4.28 -11.61
C ASP A 61 -3.59 4.40 -10.11
N ILE A 62 -2.56 4.22 -9.28
CA ILE A 62 -2.72 4.20 -7.82
C ILE A 62 -1.78 5.15 -7.11
N PHE A 63 -2.23 5.68 -5.98
CA PHE A 63 -1.36 6.27 -4.97
C PHE A 63 -1.47 5.53 -3.64
N LEU A 64 -0.38 5.58 -2.87
CA LEU A 64 -0.26 4.89 -1.59
C LEU A 64 -0.33 5.88 -0.43
N ARG A 65 -1.05 5.50 0.63
CA ARG A 65 -1.00 6.21 1.93
C ARG A 65 -0.62 5.28 3.06
N ALA A 66 0.41 5.65 3.81
CA ALA A 66 0.85 4.92 4.99
C ALA A 66 0.05 5.33 6.23
N TYR A 67 -0.32 4.35 7.04
CA TYR A 67 -0.85 4.58 8.38
C TYR A 67 0.18 5.34 9.22
N HIS A 68 -0.31 6.35 9.94
CA HIS A 68 0.49 7.15 10.84
C HIS A 68 -0.22 7.24 12.21
N PRO A 69 0.48 6.92 13.31
CA PRO A 69 -0.07 7.07 14.66
C PRO A 69 -0.10 8.57 15.02
N GLY A 70 -1.15 9.27 14.59
CA GLY A 70 -1.34 10.69 14.85
C GLY A 70 -2.73 11.19 14.42
N PRO A 71 -2.99 12.51 14.53
CA PRO A 71 -4.29 13.09 14.20
C PRO A 71 -4.70 12.83 12.75
N VAL A 72 -3.71 12.87 11.84
CA VAL A 72 -3.86 12.42 10.45
C VAL A 72 -3.44 10.97 10.37
N LYS A 73 -4.44 10.08 10.27
CA LYS A 73 -4.23 8.63 10.31
C LYS A 73 -3.50 8.07 9.07
N TYR A 74 -3.55 8.76 7.93
CA TYR A 74 -2.93 8.27 6.69
C TYR A 74 -2.21 9.39 5.94
N ARG A 75 -0.94 9.17 5.61
CA ARG A 75 -0.06 10.13 4.93
C ARG A 75 0.33 9.61 3.55
N VAL A 76 0.34 10.49 2.54
CA VAL A 76 0.79 10.15 1.19
C VAL A 76 2.25 9.68 1.22
N MET A 77 2.51 8.56 0.54
CA MET A 77 3.84 8.00 0.40
C MET A 77 4.47 8.53 -0.89
N LYS A 78 5.69 9.05 -0.79
CA LYS A 78 6.48 9.52 -1.93
C LYS A 78 7.30 8.37 -2.51
N GLU A 79 7.23 8.17 -3.82
CA GLU A 79 7.87 7.06 -4.55
C GLU A 79 9.36 6.88 -4.25
N GLN A 80 10.12 7.97 -4.20
CA GLN A 80 11.57 7.98 -3.96
C GLN A 80 11.96 7.90 -2.48
N SER A 81 10.98 7.78 -1.57
CA SER A 81 11.27 7.62 -0.14
C SER A 81 11.40 6.14 0.20
N PRO A 82 12.29 5.76 1.12
CA PRO A 82 12.34 4.39 1.60
C PRO A 82 11.13 4.08 2.48
N ILE A 83 10.64 2.83 2.44
CA ILE A 83 9.49 2.36 3.25
C ILE A 83 9.72 2.61 4.75
N SER A 84 10.96 2.45 5.20
CA SER A 84 11.38 2.72 6.59
C SER A 84 11.10 4.14 7.08
N GLN A 85 10.94 5.13 6.19
CA GLN A 85 10.55 6.48 6.56
C GLN A 85 9.10 6.56 7.09
N TYR A 86 8.25 5.63 6.65
CA TYR A 86 6.85 5.54 7.05
C TYR A 86 6.64 4.49 8.15
N PHE A 87 7.40 3.39 8.10
CA PHE A 87 7.29 2.28 9.05
C PHE A 87 8.66 2.00 9.69
N ASN A 88 9.01 2.75 10.72
CA ASN A 88 10.30 2.64 11.43
C ASN A 88 10.24 1.81 12.72
N GLY A 89 9.05 1.45 13.21
CA GLY A 89 8.84 0.70 14.44
C GLY A 89 8.01 -0.56 14.26
N ASP A 90 7.39 -0.98 15.36
CA ASP A 90 6.41 -2.06 15.38
C ASP A 90 5.14 -1.64 14.65
N LEU A 91 4.56 -2.59 13.92
CA LEU A 91 3.35 -2.36 13.16
C LEU A 91 2.12 -2.67 14.04
N PRO A 92 1.21 -1.71 14.25
CA PRO A 92 -0.06 -2.01 14.90
C PRO A 92 -0.90 -2.93 14.02
N ASN A 93 -1.77 -3.76 14.61
CA ASN A 93 -2.63 -4.65 13.82
C ASN A 93 -3.78 -3.89 13.12
N VAL A 94 -3.47 -3.19 12.04
CA VAL A 94 -4.40 -2.37 11.22
C VAL A 94 -4.02 -2.49 9.74
N PHE A 95 -4.77 -1.83 8.85
CA PHE A 95 -4.31 -1.60 7.48
C PHE A 95 -3.20 -0.55 7.47
N HIS A 96 -1.99 -1.01 7.18
CA HIS A 96 -0.79 -0.18 7.13
C HIS A 96 -0.77 0.71 5.90
N ILE A 97 -1.33 0.23 4.77
CA ILE A 97 -1.36 0.97 3.51
C ILE A 97 -2.79 1.06 3.01
N LEU A 98 -3.21 2.26 2.63
CA LEU A 98 -4.38 2.46 1.80
C LEU A 98 -3.94 2.66 0.35
N VAL A 99 -4.57 1.92 -0.55
CA VAL A 99 -4.41 2.03 -1.99
C VAL A 99 -5.64 2.74 -2.54
N GLN A 100 -5.41 3.80 -3.27
CA GLN A 100 -6.46 4.64 -3.85
C GLN A 100 -6.16 4.89 -5.31
N GLU A 101 -7.21 5.03 -6.10
CA GLU A 101 -7.13 5.48 -7.49
C GLU A 101 -6.52 6.89 -7.54
N ASP A 102 -5.48 7.06 -8.36
CA ASP A 102 -4.93 8.39 -8.70
C ASP A 102 -5.82 9.03 -9.77
N ARG A 103 -6.31 10.24 -9.51
CA ARG A 103 -7.30 10.94 -10.34
C ARG A 103 -6.80 12.29 -10.80
#